data_AF-A0A7K2MLV0-F1
#
_entry.id   AF-A0A7K2MLV0-F1
#
_cell.length_a   1.000
_cell.length_b   1.000
_cell.length_c   1.000
_cell.angle_alpha   90.00
_cell.angle_beta   90.00
_cell.angle_gamma   90.00
#
_symmetry.space_group_name_H-M   'P 1'
#
loop_
_entity.id
_entity.type
_entity.pdbx_description
1 polymer ?
#
loop_
_entity_poly.entity_id
_entity_poly.type
_entity_poly.pdbx_seq_one_letter_code
_entity_poly.pdbx_strand_id
1 'polypeptide(L)'
;ERHLGTVREALAAATAEAGDAPTARLAEEAGELEREYTRARAVASGLHTAQEELRRAESEREERVAARQQAAVRSASRVAGRERLEREQAALEEELTRARGTAESVEARAAQLERQAALLTEAADTARVAEDTAQRLKDADARLADAAFRAGFDTPADAADALLDDTAHRELQHRLDAWQSEDAAVRAVLAEADTADAARRPPADLAAAERAAADAGRRLREASSA
;
A
#
# COMPACT_ATOMS: atom_id res chain seq x y z
N GLU A 1 24.08 13.22 144.91
CA GLU A 1 24.18 11.78 144.57
C GLU A 1 23.15 11.32 143.52
N ARG A 2 21.84 11.52 143.71
CA ARG A 2 20.81 11.09 142.72
C ARG A 2 21.00 11.65 141.30
N HIS A 3 21.44 12.91 141.16
CA HIS A 3 21.70 13.54 139.87
C HIS A 3 22.87 12.92 139.09
N LEU A 4 23.82 12.29 139.80
CA LEU A 4 25.01 11.69 139.20
C LEU A 4 24.73 10.26 138.70
N GLY A 5 23.77 9.56 139.31
CA GLY A 5 23.25 8.28 138.83
C GLY A 5 22.50 8.42 137.51
N THR A 6 21.58 9.39 137.40
CA THR A 6 20.84 9.67 136.17
C THR A 6 21.74 10.05 135.00
N VAL A 7 22.84 10.78 135.26
CA VAL A 7 23.82 11.14 134.22
C VAL A 7 24.62 9.93 133.75
N ARG A 8 24.95 8.98 134.64
CA ARG A 8 25.67 7.75 134.27
C ARG A 8 24.79 6.78 133.51
N GLU A 9 23.52 6.67 133.87
CA GLU A 9 22.55 5.83 133.18
C GLU A 9 22.28 6.37 131.77
N ALA A 10 22.14 7.70 131.65
CA ALA A 10 22.05 8.36 130.35
C ALA A 10 23.33 8.19 129.51
N LEU A 11 24.52 8.22 130.12
CA LEU A 11 25.80 7.99 129.44
C LEU A 11 25.92 6.54 128.94
N ALA A 12 25.55 5.56 129.76
CA ALA A 12 25.59 4.15 129.39
C ALA A 12 24.60 3.82 128.26
N ALA A 13 23.37 4.37 128.33
CA ALA A 13 22.40 4.26 127.26
C ALA A 13 22.91 4.90 125.95
N ALA A 14 23.49 6.11 126.03
CA ALA A 14 24.06 6.79 124.88
C ALA A 14 25.26 6.03 124.28
N THR A 15 26.07 5.35 125.10
CA THR A 15 27.23 4.57 124.63
C THR A 15 26.80 3.28 123.95
N ALA A 16 25.79 2.58 124.51
CA ALA A 16 25.23 1.38 123.91
C ALA A 16 24.51 1.65 122.58
N GLU A 17 23.87 2.82 122.45
CA GLU A 17 23.19 3.25 121.22
C GLU A 17 24.17 3.75 120.14
N ALA A 18 25.38 4.20 120.53
CA ALA A 18 26.43 4.66 119.62
C ALA A 18 27.27 3.53 118.97
N GLY A 19 27.25 2.31 119.52
CA GLY A 19 28.03 1.16 119.04
C GLY A 19 29.55 1.24 119.34
N ASP A 20 30.27 0.13 119.12
CA ASP A 20 31.70 -0.02 119.50
C ASP A 20 32.71 0.50 118.45
N ALA A 21 32.24 1.11 117.36
CA ALA A 21 33.12 1.60 116.30
C ALA A 21 33.85 2.88 116.75
N PRO A 22 35.19 2.95 116.69
CA PRO A 22 35.92 4.17 117.00
C PRO A 22 35.48 5.31 116.09
N THR A 23 35.24 6.49 116.66
CA THR A 23 34.73 7.67 115.95
C THR A 23 35.59 8.05 114.73
N ALA A 24 36.90 7.80 114.79
CA ALA A 24 37.82 8.03 113.68
C ALA A 24 37.54 7.14 112.46
N ARG A 25 37.15 5.87 112.69
CA ARG A 25 36.83 4.92 111.62
C ARG A 25 35.50 5.27 110.95
N LEU A 26 34.50 5.66 111.73
CA LEU A 26 33.22 6.15 111.20
C LEU A 26 33.40 7.42 110.35
N ALA A 27 34.32 8.32 110.74
CA ALA A 27 34.62 9.52 109.96
C ALA A 27 35.32 9.19 108.62
N GLU A 28 36.18 8.17 108.59
CA GLU A 28 36.86 7.73 107.38
C GLU A 28 35.90 7.05 106.39
N GLU A 29 35.08 6.13 106.90
CA GLU A 29 34.01 5.45 106.14
C GLU A 29 32.96 6.46 105.61
N ALA A 30 32.57 7.46 106.42
CA ALA A 30 31.69 8.55 105.97
C ALA A 30 32.35 9.39 104.86
N GLY A 31 33.64 9.70 104.98
CA GLY A 31 34.38 10.43 103.96
C GLY A 31 34.52 9.65 102.64
N GLU A 32 34.67 8.33 102.70
CA GLU A 32 34.64 7.45 101.52
C GLU A 32 33.26 7.44 100.85
N LEU A 33 32.20 7.23 101.65
CA LEU A 33 30.83 7.22 101.15
C LEU A 33 30.44 8.57 100.52
N GLU A 34 30.88 9.69 101.10
CA GLU A 34 30.59 11.02 100.55
C GLU A 34 31.35 11.28 99.23
N ARG A 35 32.57 10.75 99.09
CA ARG A 35 33.31 10.77 97.81
C ARG A 35 32.60 9.92 96.75
N GLU A 36 32.14 8.72 97.10
CA GLU A 36 31.40 7.84 96.19
C GLU A 36 30.05 8.45 95.79
N TYR A 37 29.29 8.99 96.76
CA TYR A 37 28.03 9.69 96.52
C TYR A 37 28.24 10.90 95.59
N THR A 38 29.29 11.69 95.83
CA THR A 38 29.59 12.86 94.98
C THR A 38 29.92 12.44 93.55
N ARG A 39 30.70 11.36 93.35
CA ARG A 39 30.96 10.82 92.01
C ARG A 39 29.70 10.28 91.35
N ALA A 40 28.89 9.50 92.06
CA ALA A 40 27.65 8.95 91.55
C ALA A 40 26.67 10.07 91.16
N ARG A 41 26.58 11.11 91.98
CA ARG A 41 25.77 12.31 91.71
C ARG A 41 26.27 13.08 90.50
N ALA A 42 27.58 13.24 90.33
CA ALA A 42 28.16 13.89 89.17
C ALA A 42 27.82 13.13 87.87
N VAL A 43 27.97 11.81 87.85
CA VAL A 43 27.59 10.96 86.71
C VAL A 43 26.08 11.02 86.45
N ALA A 44 25.26 10.91 87.50
CA ALA A 44 23.80 10.97 87.37
C ALA A 44 23.32 12.33 86.84
N SER A 45 24.01 13.42 87.19
CA SER A 45 23.66 14.77 86.72
C SER A 45 23.88 14.94 85.21
N GLY A 46 24.86 14.26 84.62
CA GLY A 46 25.15 14.30 83.18
C GLY A 46 24.34 13.31 82.34
N LEU A 47 23.77 12.27 82.96
CA LEU A 47 23.07 11.20 82.26
C LEU A 47 21.86 11.72 81.46
N HIS A 48 21.09 12.64 82.04
CA HIS A 48 19.91 13.20 81.36
C HIS A 48 20.32 13.95 80.09
N THR A 49 21.33 14.81 80.16
CA THR A 49 21.85 15.54 78.99
C THR A 49 22.38 14.59 77.92
N ALA A 50 23.14 13.55 78.31
CA ALA A 50 23.64 12.55 77.37
C ALA A 50 22.50 11.77 76.68
N GLN A 51 21.42 11.46 77.40
CA GLN A 51 20.24 10.81 76.82
C GLN A 51 19.47 11.73 75.86
N GLU A 52 19.39 13.03 76.15
CA GLU A 52 18.79 14.01 75.21
C GLU A 52 19.63 14.14 73.93
N GLU A 53 20.97 14.19 74.05
CA GLU A 53 21.86 14.24 72.91
C GLU A 53 21.78 12.97 72.06
N LEU A 54 21.72 11.79 72.70
CA LEU A 54 21.51 10.52 72.00
C LEU A 54 20.18 10.52 71.24
N ARG A 55 19.08 10.92 71.89
CA ARG A 55 17.76 10.99 71.25
C ARG A 55 17.75 11.94 70.04
N ARG A 56 18.41 13.10 70.15
CA ARG A 56 18.56 14.03 69.02
C ARG A 56 19.35 13.42 67.87
N ALA A 57 20.47 12.76 68.15
CA ALA A 57 21.29 12.11 67.14
C ALA A 57 20.56 10.93 66.47
N GLU A 58 19.76 10.18 67.22
CA GLU A 58 18.90 9.11 66.70
C GLU A 58 17.81 9.67 65.78
N SER A 59 17.10 10.72 66.18
CA SER A 59 16.10 11.38 65.33
C SER A 59 16.72 11.93 64.04
N GLU A 60 17.89 12.59 64.12
CA GLU A 60 18.58 13.08 62.93
C GLU A 60 19.01 11.92 62.00
N ARG A 61 19.50 10.82 62.58
CA ARG A 61 19.85 9.63 61.80
C ARG A 61 18.62 9.07 61.07
N GLU A 62 17.48 8.98 61.75
CA GLU A 62 16.22 8.51 61.16
C GLU A 62 15.77 9.40 60.00
N GLU A 63 15.82 10.73 60.18
CA GLU A 63 15.51 11.71 59.12
C GLU A 63 16.44 11.55 57.90
N ARG A 64 17.74 11.42 58.13
CA ARG A 64 18.74 11.22 57.06
C ARG A 64 18.54 9.89 56.33
N VAL A 65 18.19 8.83 57.06
CA VAL A 65 17.87 7.51 56.46
C VAL A 65 16.62 7.62 55.60
N ALA A 66 15.55 8.24 56.09
CA ALA A 66 14.34 8.46 55.32
C ALA A 66 14.59 9.30 54.06
N ALA A 67 15.35 10.39 54.18
CA ALA A 67 15.72 11.23 53.04
C ALA A 67 16.55 10.45 51.99
N ARG A 68 17.50 9.62 52.45
CA ARG A 68 18.31 8.75 51.57
C ARG A 68 17.44 7.71 50.85
N GLN A 69 16.50 7.06 51.55
CA GLN A 69 15.59 6.09 50.95
C GLN A 69 14.70 6.74 49.89
N GLN A 70 14.11 7.90 50.19
CA GLN A 70 13.31 8.64 49.22
C GLN A 70 14.13 9.09 48.01
N ALA A 71 15.38 9.52 48.21
CA ALA A 71 16.29 9.86 47.12
C ALA A 71 16.60 8.64 46.25
N ALA A 72 16.84 7.47 46.85
CA ALA A 72 17.07 6.22 46.14
C ALA A 72 15.84 5.82 45.30
N VAL A 73 14.63 5.89 45.85
CA VAL A 73 13.38 5.61 45.12
C VAL A 73 13.22 6.57 43.94
N ARG A 74 13.38 7.88 44.15
CA ARG A 74 13.31 8.87 43.05
C ARG A 74 14.34 8.61 41.96
N SER A 75 15.56 8.22 42.34
CA SER A 75 16.61 7.87 41.39
C SER A 75 16.22 6.64 40.57
N ALA A 76 15.75 5.58 41.23
CA ALA A 76 15.30 4.36 40.57
C ALA A 76 14.14 4.63 39.58
N SER A 77 13.14 5.42 39.98
CA SER A 77 12.04 5.81 39.08
C SER A 77 12.53 6.58 37.85
N ARG A 78 13.52 7.47 38.00
CA ARG A 78 14.08 8.21 36.86
C ARG A 78 14.88 7.31 35.92
N VAL A 79 15.66 6.38 36.46
CA VAL A 79 16.40 5.40 35.64
C VAL A 79 15.43 4.53 34.85
N ALA A 80 14.41 3.97 35.51
CA ALA A 80 13.38 3.18 34.83
C ALA A 80 12.62 4.00 33.76
N GLY A 81 12.32 5.27 34.05
CA GLY A 81 11.72 6.20 33.10
C GLY A 81 12.60 6.46 31.88
N ARG A 82 13.91 6.68 32.09
CA ARG A 82 14.89 6.85 31.01
C ARG A 82 14.99 5.59 30.16
N GLU A 83 15.15 4.43 30.76
CA GLU A 83 15.26 3.16 30.03
C GLU A 83 14.01 2.86 29.19
N ARG A 84 12.82 3.24 29.67
CA ARG A 84 11.60 3.15 28.87
C ARG A 84 11.65 4.07 27.65
N LEU A 85 12.04 5.33 27.83
CA LEU A 85 12.15 6.30 26.73
C LEU A 85 13.22 5.88 25.71
N GLU A 86 14.35 5.31 26.15
CA GLU A 86 15.38 4.77 25.26
C GLU A 86 14.84 3.62 24.40
N ARG A 87 14.04 2.72 24.98
CA ARG A 87 13.37 1.65 24.21
C ARG A 87 12.32 2.19 23.23
N GLU A 88 11.52 3.16 23.65
CA GLU A 88 10.52 3.81 22.79
C GLU A 88 11.20 4.54 21.62
N GLN A 89 12.28 5.27 21.89
CA GLN A 89 13.08 5.93 20.86
C GLN A 89 13.65 4.92 19.87
N ALA A 90 14.28 3.83 20.34
CA ALA A 90 14.83 2.81 19.46
C ALA A 90 13.75 2.16 18.57
N ALA A 91 12.56 1.89 19.11
CA ALA A 91 11.44 1.37 18.34
C ALA A 91 10.97 2.35 17.26
N LEU A 92 10.86 3.64 17.59
CA LEU A 92 10.49 4.68 16.63
C LEU A 92 11.56 4.87 15.53
N GLU A 93 12.84 4.79 15.87
CA GLU A 93 13.94 4.85 14.90
C GLU A 93 13.91 3.65 13.93
N GLU A 94 13.60 2.45 14.43
CA GLU A 94 13.40 1.26 13.61
C GLU A 94 12.18 1.40 12.69
N GLU A 95 11.05 1.91 13.20
CA GLU A 95 9.86 2.18 12.40
C GLU A 95 10.13 3.21 11.31
N LEU A 96 10.82 4.32 11.63
CA LEU A 96 11.20 5.34 10.65
C LEU A 96 12.13 4.77 9.57
N THR A 97 13.10 3.93 9.97
CA THR A 97 14.01 3.27 9.04
C THR A 97 13.25 2.33 8.10
N ARG A 98 12.32 1.53 8.62
CA ARG A 98 11.46 0.64 7.81
C ARG A 98 10.54 1.42 6.88
N ALA A 99 9.88 2.47 7.37
CA ALA A 99 8.93 3.27 6.60
C ALA A 99 9.63 4.03 5.45
N ARG A 100 10.82 4.56 5.71
CA ARG A 100 11.63 5.28 4.73
C ARG A 100 12.34 4.35 3.74
N GLY A 101 12.71 3.16 4.17
CA GLY A 101 13.54 2.25 3.38
C GLY A 101 14.88 2.90 3.04
N THR A 102 15.22 2.95 1.74
CA THR A 102 16.45 3.57 1.24
C THR A 102 16.33 5.07 0.92
N ALA A 103 15.15 5.67 1.11
CA ALA A 103 14.94 7.09 0.84
C ALA A 103 15.58 7.99 1.91
N GLU A 104 15.68 9.28 1.63
CA GLU A 104 16.24 10.28 2.57
C GLU A 104 15.24 10.70 3.66
N SER A 105 13.94 10.64 3.38
CA SER A 105 12.86 10.86 4.35
C SER A 105 11.63 9.99 4.05
N VAL A 106 10.73 9.85 5.03
CA VAL A 106 9.43 9.16 4.82
C VAL A 106 8.60 9.86 3.75
N GLU A 107 8.64 11.20 3.73
CA GLU A 107 7.98 12.01 2.70
C GLU A 107 8.56 11.75 1.30
N ALA A 108 9.89 11.65 1.18
CA ALA A 108 10.55 11.31 -0.08
C ALA A 108 10.14 9.91 -0.57
N ARG A 109 10.01 8.95 0.36
CA ARG A 109 9.52 7.59 0.05
C ARG A 109 8.05 7.61 -0.38
N ALA A 110 7.20 8.36 0.31
CA ALA A 110 5.79 8.50 -0.05
C ALA A 110 5.64 9.09 -1.47
N ALA A 111 6.33 10.20 -1.76
CA ALA A 111 6.32 10.81 -3.08
C ALA A 111 6.88 9.85 -4.17
N GLN A 112 7.88 9.03 -3.86
CA GLN A 112 8.38 8.00 -4.76
C GLN A 112 7.29 6.95 -5.07
N LEU A 113 6.62 6.43 -4.04
CA LEU A 113 5.58 5.43 -4.18
C LEU A 113 4.35 5.97 -4.92
N GLU A 114 3.97 7.22 -4.68
CA GLU A 114 2.89 7.89 -5.42
C GLU A 114 3.20 8.00 -6.91
N ARG A 115 4.43 8.42 -7.27
CA ARG A 115 4.86 8.44 -8.67
C ARG A 115 4.84 7.04 -9.30
N GLN A 116 5.29 6.02 -8.57
CA GLN A 116 5.26 4.64 -9.07
C GLN A 116 3.83 4.14 -9.26
N ALA A 117 2.93 4.44 -8.34
CA ALA A 117 1.51 4.07 -8.44
C ALA A 117 0.84 4.75 -9.65
N ALA A 118 1.13 6.04 -9.88
CA ALA A 118 0.64 6.76 -11.05
C ALA A 118 1.12 6.11 -12.37
N LEU A 119 2.41 5.81 -12.48
CA LEU A 119 2.98 5.13 -13.65
C LEU A 119 2.38 3.75 -13.89
N LEU A 120 2.17 2.96 -12.84
CA LEU A 120 1.54 1.64 -12.95
C LEU A 120 0.07 1.74 -13.36
N THR A 121 -0.62 2.78 -12.91
CA THR A 121 -2.03 3.03 -13.28
C THR A 121 -2.11 3.41 -14.76
N GLU A 122 -1.27 4.34 -15.21
CA GLU A 122 -1.18 4.74 -16.61
C GLU A 122 -0.81 3.56 -17.53
N ALA A 123 0.15 2.72 -17.10
CA ALA A 123 0.51 1.51 -17.83
C ALA A 123 -0.65 0.52 -17.93
N ALA A 124 -1.41 0.32 -16.84
CA ALA A 124 -2.58 -0.54 -16.85
C ALA A 124 -3.71 -0.01 -17.74
N ASP A 125 -3.94 1.29 -17.74
CA ASP A 125 -4.92 1.94 -18.62
C ASP A 125 -4.51 1.81 -20.09
N THR A 126 -3.23 2.06 -20.39
CA THR A 126 -2.68 1.89 -21.75
C THR A 126 -2.80 0.45 -22.23
N ALA A 127 -2.51 -0.54 -21.36
CA ALA A 127 -2.67 -1.94 -21.68
C ALA A 127 -4.14 -2.31 -21.99
N ARG A 128 -5.11 -1.76 -21.24
CA ARG A 128 -6.54 -1.97 -21.53
C ARG A 128 -6.93 -1.37 -22.88
N VAL A 129 -6.46 -0.17 -23.21
CA VAL A 129 -6.70 0.44 -24.53
C VAL A 129 -6.08 -0.39 -25.65
N ALA A 130 -4.87 -0.93 -25.46
CA ALA A 130 -4.23 -1.80 -26.43
C ALA A 130 -5.05 -3.09 -26.67
N GLU A 131 -5.57 -3.71 -25.62
CA GLU A 131 -6.42 -4.91 -25.74
C GLU A 131 -7.74 -4.58 -26.48
N ASP A 132 -8.41 -3.49 -26.11
CA ASP A 132 -9.65 -3.07 -26.75
C ASP A 132 -9.44 -2.76 -28.26
N THR A 133 -8.31 -2.14 -28.61
CA THR A 133 -7.96 -1.85 -30.00
C THR A 133 -7.62 -3.11 -30.79
N ALA A 134 -6.92 -4.06 -30.19
CA ALA A 134 -6.66 -5.36 -30.80
C ALA A 134 -7.96 -6.14 -31.06
N GLN A 135 -8.91 -6.12 -30.12
CA GLN A 135 -10.22 -6.75 -30.31
C GLN A 135 -11.01 -6.07 -31.42
N ARG A 136 -11.01 -4.73 -31.50
CA ARG A 136 -11.66 -3.98 -32.60
C ARG A 136 -11.03 -4.28 -33.95
N LEU A 137 -9.71 -4.43 -34.04
CA LEU A 137 -9.02 -4.82 -35.26
C LEU A 137 -9.47 -6.21 -35.70
N LYS A 138 -9.49 -7.18 -34.78
CA LYS A 138 -9.99 -8.54 -35.06
C LYS A 138 -11.43 -8.53 -35.55
N ASP A 139 -12.30 -7.75 -34.92
CA ASP A 139 -13.70 -7.62 -35.35
C ASP A 139 -13.82 -6.97 -36.73
N ALA A 140 -12.97 -5.98 -37.05
CA ALA A 140 -12.92 -5.35 -38.35
C ALA A 140 -12.43 -6.31 -39.44
N ASP A 141 -11.38 -7.08 -39.16
CA ASP A 141 -10.85 -8.11 -40.07
C ASP A 141 -11.89 -9.20 -40.34
N ALA A 142 -12.62 -9.64 -39.31
CA ALA A 142 -13.71 -10.58 -39.47
C ALA A 142 -14.84 -10.01 -40.34
N ARG A 143 -15.25 -8.76 -40.11
CA ARG A 143 -16.27 -8.09 -40.95
C ARG A 143 -15.81 -7.91 -42.39
N LEU A 144 -14.52 -7.64 -42.60
CA LEU A 144 -13.93 -7.50 -43.93
C LEU A 144 -13.95 -8.85 -44.68
N ALA A 145 -13.55 -9.94 -44.02
CA ALA A 145 -13.64 -11.30 -44.56
C ALA A 145 -15.09 -11.67 -44.90
N ASP A 146 -16.04 -11.43 -43.99
CA ASP A 146 -17.46 -11.69 -44.22
C ASP A 146 -18.03 -10.86 -45.39
N ALA A 147 -17.54 -9.65 -45.62
CA ALA A 147 -17.96 -8.80 -46.73
C ALA A 147 -17.39 -9.32 -48.06
N ALA A 148 -16.11 -9.70 -48.10
CA ALA A 148 -15.46 -10.27 -49.28
C ALA A 148 -16.16 -11.57 -49.72
N PHE A 149 -16.43 -12.47 -48.76
CA PHE A 149 -17.12 -13.72 -49.05
C PHE A 149 -18.55 -13.49 -49.56
N ARG A 150 -19.29 -12.54 -48.98
CA ARG A 150 -20.62 -12.14 -49.50
C ARG A 150 -20.58 -11.55 -50.90
N ALA A 151 -19.48 -10.92 -51.29
CA ALA A 151 -19.25 -10.42 -52.63
C ALA A 151 -18.73 -11.51 -53.60
N GLY A 152 -18.53 -12.75 -53.14
CA GLY A 152 -18.11 -13.89 -53.95
C GLY A 152 -16.59 -14.06 -54.08
N PHE A 153 -15.80 -13.38 -53.26
CA PHE A 153 -14.35 -13.53 -53.22
C PHE A 153 -13.91 -14.51 -52.12
N ASP A 154 -12.88 -15.30 -52.39
CA ASP A 154 -12.34 -16.26 -51.41
C ASP A 154 -11.56 -15.55 -50.28
N THR A 155 -10.93 -14.41 -50.57
CA THR A 155 -10.24 -13.59 -49.57
C THR A 155 -10.51 -12.08 -49.74
N PRO A 156 -10.34 -11.27 -48.67
CA PRO A 156 -10.34 -9.81 -48.79
C PRO A 156 -9.32 -9.23 -49.78
N ALA A 157 -8.18 -9.91 -49.97
CA ALA A 157 -7.15 -9.47 -50.91
C ALA A 157 -7.64 -9.60 -52.35
N ASP A 158 -8.31 -10.71 -52.69
CA ASP A 158 -8.90 -10.90 -54.02
C ASP A 158 -9.96 -9.83 -54.33
N ALA A 159 -10.75 -9.42 -53.32
CA ALA A 159 -11.72 -8.34 -53.45
C ALA A 159 -11.05 -6.97 -53.68
N ALA A 160 -9.90 -6.72 -53.03
CA ALA A 160 -9.12 -5.49 -53.23
C ALA A 160 -8.43 -5.47 -54.59
N ASP A 161 -7.91 -6.59 -55.06
CA ASP A 161 -7.28 -6.72 -56.38
C ASP A 161 -8.30 -6.61 -57.52
N ALA A 162 -9.55 -6.99 -57.28
CA ALA A 162 -10.65 -6.81 -58.22
C ALA A 162 -11.23 -5.38 -58.25
N LEU A 163 -10.71 -4.47 -57.42
CA LEU A 163 -11.20 -3.10 -57.36
C LEU A 163 -10.87 -2.36 -58.66
N LEU A 164 -11.90 -2.08 -59.44
CA LEU A 164 -11.77 -1.28 -60.65
C LEU A 164 -11.68 0.21 -60.28
N ASP A 165 -10.77 0.93 -60.93
CA ASP A 165 -10.80 2.38 -60.87
C ASP A 165 -12.02 2.94 -61.62
N ASP A 166 -12.37 4.19 -61.33
CA ASP A 166 -13.56 4.83 -61.91
C ASP A 166 -13.55 4.86 -63.44
N THR A 167 -12.37 4.85 -64.07
CA THR A 167 -12.23 4.92 -65.52
C THR A 167 -12.50 3.56 -66.14
N ALA A 168 -11.87 2.50 -65.64
CA ALA A 168 -12.09 1.12 -66.05
C ALA A 168 -13.55 0.71 -65.82
N HIS A 169 -14.16 1.14 -64.71
CA HIS A 169 -15.57 0.91 -64.44
C HIS A 169 -16.48 1.56 -65.48
N ARG A 170 -16.24 2.84 -65.80
CA ARG A 170 -17.02 3.57 -66.82
C ARG A 170 -16.88 2.97 -68.21
N GLU A 171 -15.67 2.54 -68.58
CA GLU A 171 -15.43 1.89 -69.88
C GLU A 171 -16.20 0.57 -70.01
N LEU A 172 -16.16 -0.28 -68.97
CA LEU A 172 -16.94 -1.52 -68.95
C LEU A 172 -18.44 -1.26 -69.01
N GLN A 173 -18.94 -0.25 -68.29
CA GLN A 173 -20.34 0.13 -68.34
C GLN A 173 -20.75 0.57 -69.76
N HIS A 174 -19.96 1.42 -70.42
CA HIS A 174 -20.23 1.84 -71.80
C HIS A 174 -20.26 0.66 -72.77
N ARG A 175 -19.34 -0.30 -72.62
CA ARG A 175 -19.34 -1.52 -73.45
C ARG A 175 -20.58 -2.38 -73.21
N LEU A 176 -21.02 -2.51 -71.95
CA LEU A 176 -22.23 -3.24 -71.61
C LEU A 176 -23.47 -2.57 -72.20
N ASP A 177 -23.59 -1.25 -72.05
CA ASP A 177 -24.72 -0.48 -72.58
C ASP A 177 -24.77 -0.56 -74.11
N ALA A 178 -23.61 -0.49 -74.78
CA ALA A 178 -23.51 -0.66 -76.22
C ALA A 178 -23.98 -2.06 -76.65
N TRP A 179 -23.49 -3.11 -75.99
CA TRP A 179 -23.92 -4.49 -76.28
C TRP A 179 -25.42 -4.70 -76.03
N GLN A 180 -25.97 -4.15 -74.95
CA GLN A 180 -27.41 -4.23 -74.67
C GLN A 180 -28.24 -3.49 -75.72
N SER A 181 -27.77 -2.34 -76.18
CA SER A 181 -28.42 -1.58 -77.26
C SER A 181 -28.40 -2.36 -78.59
N GLU A 182 -27.25 -2.96 -78.93
CA GLU A 182 -27.12 -3.80 -80.12
C GLU A 182 -28.04 -5.03 -80.05
N ASP A 183 -28.04 -5.74 -78.92
CA ASP A 183 -28.91 -6.90 -78.72
C ASP A 183 -30.40 -6.51 -78.77
N ALA A 184 -30.79 -5.39 -78.18
CA ALA A 184 -32.14 -4.86 -78.28
C ALA A 184 -32.52 -4.53 -79.74
N ALA A 185 -31.61 -3.94 -80.52
CA ALA A 185 -31.82 -3.66 -81.94
C ALA A 185 -31.96 -4.95 -82.76
N VAL A 186 -31.13 -5.96 -82.52
CA VAL A 186 -31.26 -7.28 -83.18
C VAL A 186 -32.59 -7.93 -82.83
N ARG A 187 -32.98 -7.94 -81.55
CA ARG A 187 -34.28 -8.47 -81.14
C ARG A 187 -35.43 -7.72 -81.79
N ALA A 188 -35.34 -6.39 -81.92
CA ALA A 188 -36.34 -5.58 -82.60
C ALA A 188 -36.46 -5.98 -84.08
N VAL A 189 -35.34 -6.09 -84.80
CA VAL A 189 -35.31 -6.54 -86.20
C VAL A 189 -35.86 -7.96 -86.36
N LEU A 190 -35.50 -8.88 -85.45
CA LEU A 190 -36.03 -10.26 -85.48
C LEU A 190 -37.53 -10.35 -85.13
N ALA A 191 -38.06 -9.35 -84.44
CA ALA A 191 -39.48 -9.24 -84.12
C ALA A 191 -40.30 -8.53 -85.21
N GLU A 192 -39.67 -7.93 -86.22
CA GLU A 192 -40.35 -7.37 -87.38
C GLU A 192 -41.15 -8.47 -88.11
N ALA A 193 -42.34 -8.12 -88.62
CA ALA A 193 -43.24 -9.11 -89.20
C ALA A 193 -42.63 -9.82 -90.41
N ASP A 194 -41.92 -9.08 -91.26
CA ASP A 194 -41.30 -9.60 -92.48
C ASP A 194 -40.16 -10.58 -92.20
N THR A 195 -39.35 -10.33 -91.16
CA THR A 195 -38.23 -11.21 -90.75
C THR A 195 -38.75 -12.46 -90.06
N ALA A 196 -39.80 -12.34 -89.23
CA ALA A 196 -40.49 -13.48 -88.63
C ALA A 196 -41.22 -14.35 -89.68
N ASP A 197 -41.81 -13.74 -90.71
CA ASP A 197 -42.39 -14.45 -91.85
C ASP A 197 -41.34 -15.14 -92.71
N ALA A 198 -40.19 -14.48 -92.95
CA ALA A 198 -39.07 -15.07 -93.67
C ALA A 198 -38.51 -16.30 -92.97
N ALA A 199 -38.40 -16.28 -91.64
CA ALA A 199 -37.93 -17.42 -90.84
C ALA A 199 -38.85 -18.66 -90.93
N ARG A 200 -40.13 -18.48 -91.28
CA ARG A 200 -41.10 -19.57 -91.47
C ARG A 200 -41.05 -20.21 -92.87
N ARG A 201 -40.29 -19.65 -93.80
CA ARG A 201 -40.18 -20.17 -95.17
C ARG A 201 -39.07 -21.24 -95.26
N PRO A 202 -39.19 -22.21 -96.18
CA PRO A 202 -38.10 -23.14 -96.45
C PRO A 202 -36.84 -22.37 -96.90
N PRO A 203 -35.63 -22.86 -96.59
CA PRO A 203 -34.39 -22.19 -96.95
C PRO A 203 -34.32 -21.95 -98.46
N ALA A 204 -33.91 -20.74 -98.85
CA ALA A 204 -33.83 -20.38 -100.26
C ALA A 204 -32.81 -21.28 -100.98
N ASP A 205 -33.24 -22.01 -102.01
CA ASP A 205 -32.33 -22.74 -102.91
C ASP A 205 -31.69 -21.74 -103.89
N LEU A 206 -30.62 -21.10 -103.41
CA LEU A 206 -29.88 -20.08 -104.17
C LEU A 206 -29.31 -20.66 -105.46
N ALA A 207 -28.85 -21.92 -105.45
CA ALA A 207 -28.32 -22.57 -106.64
C ALA A 207 -29.41 -22.81 -107.69
N ALA A 208 -30.64 -23.16 -107.28
CA ALA A 208 -31.76 -23.23 -108.20
C ALA A 208 -32.15 -21.84 -108.74
N ALA A 209 -32.16 -20.82 -107.89
CA ALA A 209 -32.46 -19.44 -108.31
C ALA A 209 -31.41 -18.89 -109.31
N GLU A 210 -30.13 -19.12 -109.05
CA GLU A 210 -29.03 -18.74 -109.95
C GLU A 210 -29.07 -19.49 -111.27
N ARG A 211 -29.37 -20.80 -111.25
CA ARG A 211 -29.58 -21.58 -112.48
C ARG A 211 -30.75 -21.04 -113.28
N ALA A 212 -31.88 -20.75 -112.64
CA ALA A 212 -33.05 -20.18 -113.28
C ALA A 212 -32.77 -18.78 -113.86
N ALA A 213 -32.00 -17.95 -113.16
CA ALA A 213 -31.59 -16.63 -113.65
C ALA A 213 -30.60 -16.74 -114.82
N ALA A 214 -29.65 -17.67 -114.76
CA ALA A 214 -28.72 -17.94 -115.85
C ALA A 214 -29.44 -18.50 -117.09
N ASP A 215 -30.45 -19.36 -116.91
CA ASP A 215 -31.32 -19.85 -117.96
C ASP A 215 -32.18 -18.74 -118.57
N ALA A 216 -32.78 -17.88 -117.73
CA ALA A 216 -33.51 -16.71 -118.21
C ALA A 216 -32.60 -15.75 -118.99
N GLY A 217 -31.37 -15.53 -118.52
CA GLY A 217 -30.36 -14.76 -119.22
C GLY A 217 -29.89 -15.40 -120.53
N ARG A 218 -29.81 -16.74 -120.60
CA ARG A 218 -29.57 -17.47 -121.86
C ARG A 218 -30.72 -17.27 -122.84
N ARG A 219 -31.96 -17.46 -122.39
CA ARG A 219 -33.17 -17.28 -123.22
C ARG A 219 -33.32 -15.84 -123.74
N LEU A 220 -32.99 -14.84 -122.93
CA LEU A 220 -33.02 -13.43 -123.36
C LEU A 220 -31.95 -13.17 -124.44
N ARG A 221 -30.75 -13.73 -124.29
CA ARG A 221 -29.69 -13.66 -125.32
C ARG A 221 -30.09 -14.38 -126.60
N GLU A 222 -30.67 -15.58 -126.51
CA GLU A 222 -31.17 -16.33 -127.67
C GLU A 222 -32.29 -15.57 -128.41
N ALA A 223 -33.24 -14.97 -127.69
CA ALA A 223 -34.33 -14.17 -128.26
C ALA A 223 -33.89 -12.80 -128.82
N SER A 224 -32.72 -12.29 -128.43
CA SER A 224 -32.14 -11.05 -128.96
C SER A 224 -31.11 -11.28 -130.08
N SER A 225 -30.75 -12.55 -130.34
CA SER A 225 -29.93 -13.00 -131.47
C SER A 225 -30.73 -13.67 -132.60
N ALA A 226 -32.06 -13.62 -132.53
CA ALA A 226 -33.01 -13.98 -133.59
C ALA A 226 -33.63 -12.71 -134.20
#